data_AF-A0A3C1G704-F1
#
_entry.id   AF-A0A3C1G704-F1
#
_cell.length_a   1.000
_cell.length_b   1.000
_cell.length_c   1.000
_cell.angle_alpha   90.00
_cell.angle_beta   90.00
_cell.angle_gamma   90.00
#
_symmetry.space_group_name_H-M   'P 1'
#
loop_
_entity.id
_entity.type
_entity.pdbx_description
1 polymer ?
#
loop_
_entity_poly.entity_id
_entity_poly.type
_entity_poly.pdbx_seq_one_letter_code
_entity_poly.pdbx_strand_id
1 'polypeptide(L)'
;MADAVEPQGLESLIRTGEVDTVLAVFPDGLGRLLGKRVVGRYFLDHVLSDGAHACIYLFTVDMEMEPLPGFKLASWERGYGDMKLVPDLATLRRIPWLP
;
A
#
# COMPACT_ATOMS: atom_id res chain seq x y z
N MET A 1 9.83 -19.03 3.55
CA MET A 1 9.13 -18.22 2.54
C MET A 1 7.72 -18.06 3.04
N ALA A 2 7.25 -16.83 3.26
CA ALA A 2 5.87 -16.62 3.73
C ALA A 2 4.89 -17.22 2.72
N ASP A 3 3.92 -18.00 3.22
CA ASP A 3 2.96 -18.73 2.40
C ASP A 3 2.23 -17.77 1.46
N ALA A 4 2.31 -18.05 0.16
CA ALA A 4 1.54 -17.33 -0.83
C ALA A 4 0.06 -17.63 -0.55
N VAL A 5 -0.72 -16.58 -0.26
CA VAL A 5 -2.17 -16.71 -0.14
C VAL A 5 -2.71 -16.65 -1.55
N GLU A 6 -3.42 -17.69 -1.99
CA GLU A 6 -4.11 -17.61 -3.27
C GLU A 6 -5.14 -16.46 -3.21
N PRO A 7 -5.24 -15.63 -4.26
CA PRO A 7 -6.16 -14.48 -4.28
C PRO A 7 -7.61 -14.85 -3.97
N GLN A 8 -8.01 -16.08 -4.28
CA GLN A 8 -9.35 -16.64 -4.02
C GLN A 8 -9.63 -16.85 -2.52
N GLY A 9 -8.59 -16.96 -1.69
CA GLY A 9 -8.72 -17.12 -0.24
C GLY A 9 -8.90 -15.81 0.53
N LEU A 10 -8.47 -14.68 -0.02
CA LEU A 10 -8.49 -13.40 0.71
C LEU A 10 -9.90 -12.96 1.11
N GLU A 11 -10.86 -13.09 0.19
CA GLU A 11 -12.25 -12.72 0.47
C GLU A 11 -12.83 -13.56 1.60
N SER A 12 -12.57 -14.87 1.61
CA SER A 12 -13.02 -15.76 2.68
C SER A 12 -12.43 -15.35 4.02
N LEU A 13 -11.11 -15.11 4.08
CA LEU A 13 -10.41 -14.70 5.30
C LEU A 13 -10.93 -13.37 5.87
N ILE A 14 -11.27 -12.42 4.99
CA ILE A 14 -11.87 -11.15 5.39
C ILE A 14 -13.29 -11.36 5.91
N ARG A 15 -14.09 -12.21 5.25
CA ARG A 15 -15.47 -12.53 5.68
C ARG A 15 -15.53 -13.31 6.99
N THR A 16 -14.56 -14.19 7.26
CA THR A 16 -14.46 -14.92 8.54
C THR A 16 -13.87 -14.07 9.67
N GLY A 17 -13.28 -12.92 9.35
CA GLY A 17 -12.62 -12.03 10.32
C GLY A 17 -11.20 -12.45 10.67
N GLU A 18 -10.63 -13.43 9.97
CA GLU A 18 -9.22 -13.82 10.12
C GLU A 18 -8.24 -12.78 9.55
N VAL A 19 -8.72 -11.92 8.66
CA VAL A 19 -7.99 -10.76 8.13
C VAL A 19 -8.89 -9.52 8.23
N ASP A 20 -8.60 -8.64 9.18
CA ASP A 20 -9.31 -7.36 9.28
C ASP A 20 -8.65 -6.23 8.48
N THR A 21 -7.36 -6.35 8.18
CA THR A 21 -6.55 -5.30 7.54
C THR A 21 -5.73 -5.84 6.37
N VAL A 22 -5.76 -5.11 5.25
CA VAL A 22 -4.93 -5.33 4.07
C VAL A 22 -3.94 -4.16 3.94
N LEU A 23 -2.67 -4.46 3.76
CA LEU A 23 -1.64 -3.45 3.48
C LEU A 23 -1.49 -3.28 1.96
N ALA A 24 -1.89 -2.13 1.44
CA ALA A 24 -1.64 -1.76 0.05
C ALA A 24 -0.37 -0.90 0.00
N VAL A 25 0.74 -1.52 -0.40
CA VAL A 25 2.10 -0.95 -0.26
C VAL A 25 2.90 -1.02 -1.55
N PHE A 26 3.92 -0.16 -1.65
CA PHE A 26 4.90 -0.10 -2.72
C PHE A 26 6.29 0.23 -2.15
N PRO A 27 7.38 -0.15 -2.83
CA PRO A 27 8.73 0.24 -2.42
C PRO A 27 8.99 1.72 -2.75
N ASP A 28 9.54 2.47 -1.80
CA ASP A 28 10.06 3.82 -2.03
C ASP A 28 11.49 3.80 -2.61
N GLY A 29 12.10 4.99 -2.75
CA GLY A 29 13.48 5.12 -3.28
C GLY A 29 14.57 4.49 -2.40
N LEU A 30 14.28 4.19 -1.13
CA LEU A 30 15.18 3.52 -0.20
C LEU A 30 14.87 2.01 -0.09
N GLY A 31 13.86 1.52 -0.81
CA GLY A 31 13.40 0.14 -0.75
C GLY A 31 12.49 -0.18 0.44
N ARG A 32 11.97 0.82 1.14
CA ARG A 32 11.00 0.66 2.24
C ARG A 32 9.60 0.49 1.69
N LEU A 33 8.77 -0.31 2.35
CA LEU A 33 7.35 -0.40 2.00
C LEU A 33 6.57 0.76 2.61
N LEU A 34 6.06 1.65 1.75
CA LEU A 34 5.14 2.73 2.11
C LEU A 34 3.77 2.47 1.48
N GLY A 35 2.71 3.08 2.02
CA GLY A 35 1.36 2.91 1.49
C GLY A 35 0.28 3.10 2.54
N LYS A 36 -0.77 2.28 2.48
CA LYS A 36 -1.93 2.37 3.37
C LYS A 36 -2.25 1.07 4.05
N ARG A 37 -2.76 1.19 5.27
CA ARG A 37 -3.50 0.13 5.97
C ARG A 37 -4.97 0.32 5.64
N VAL A 38 -5.59 -0.71 5.10
CA VAL A 38 -6.95 -0.66 4.58
C VAL A 38 -7.78 -1.70 5.30
N VAL A 39 -8.96 -1.32 5.80
CA VAL A 39 -9.91 -2.29 6.37
C VAL A 39 -10.28 -3.31 5.28
N GLY A 40 -10.20 -4.60 5.59
CA GLY A 40 -10.32 -5.69 4.62
C GLY A 40 -11.60 -5.60 3.79
N ARG A 41 -12.73 -5.27 4.43
CA ARG A 41 -14.01 -5.07 3.73
C ARG A 41 -13.92 -3.95 2.69
N TYR A 42 -13.36 -2.79 3.07
CA TYR A 42 -13.15 -1.66 2.16
C TYR A 42 -12.15 -2.00 1.04
N PHE A 43 -11.16 -2.86 1.32
CA PHE A 43 -10.25 -3.33 0.30
C PHE A 43 -10.98 -4.09 -0.81
N LEU A 44 -11.85 -5.04 -0.45
CA LEU A 44 -12.63 -5.82 -1.41
C LEU A 44 -13.65 -4.95 -2.16
N ASP A 45 -14.37 -4.09 -1.43
CA ASP A 45 -15.49 -3.33 -1.98
C ASP A 45 -15.03 -2.17 -2.86
N HIS A 46 -13.80 -1.64 -2.66
CA HIS A 46 -13.31 -0.45 -3.36
C HIS A 46 -11.88 -0.57 -3.88
N VAL A 47 -10.90 -0.83 -3.01
CA VAL A 47 -9.47 -0.70 -3.40
C VAL A 47 -9.08 -1.72 -4.47
N LEU A 48 -9.68 -2.90 -4.46
CA LEU A 48 -9.37 -3.95 -5.41
C LEU A 48 -9.73 -3.57 -6.86
N SER A 49 -10.87 -2.90 -7.07
CA SER A 49 -11.30 -2.44 -8.40
C SER A 49 -10.74 -1.06 -8.74
N ASP A 50 -10.78 -0.15 -7.78
CA ASP A 50 -10.60 1.29 -8.02
C ASP A 50 -9.20 1.77 -7.66
N GLY A 51 -8.38 0.93 -7.05
CA GLY A 51 -7.10 1.30 -6.46
C GLY A 51 -7.24 2.21 -5.24
N ALA A 52 -6.10 2.69 -4.72
CA ALA A 52 -6.06 3.64 -3.62
C ALA A 52 -5.18 4.85 -3.98
N HIS A 53 -5.60 6.04 -3.59
CA HIS A 53 -4.89 7.28 -3.88
C HIS A 53 -3.80 7.57 -2.84
N ALA A 54 -2.57 7.87 -3.27
CA ALA A 54 -1.45 8.21 -2.41
C ALA A 54 -0.63 9.34 -3.01
N CYS A 55 -0.25 10.31 -2.18
CA CYS A 55 0.53 11.45 -2.65
C CYS A 55 1.93 11.01 -3.12
N ILE A 56 2.42 11.59 -4.22
CA ILE A 56 3.71 11.21 -4.83
C ILE A 56 4.93 11.62 -4.00
N TYR A 57 4.77 12.46 -2.98
CA TYR A 57 5.85 12.82 -2.06
C TYR A 57 6.44 11.62 -1.31
N LEU A 58 5.69 10.51 -1.20
CA LEU A 58 6.19 9.28 -0.55
C LEU A 58 7.45 8.71 -1.24
N PHE A 59 7.75 9.10 -2.48
CA PHE A 59 9.01 8.75 -3.15
C PHE A 59 10.18 9.69 -2.85
N THR A 60 9.92 10.81 -2.19
CA THR A 60 10.88 11.90 -1.99
C THR A 60 11.14 12.19 -0.51
N VAL A 61 10.66 11.34 0.40
CA VAL A 61 10.86 11.50 1.84
C VAL A 61 12.08 10.73 2.35
N ASP A 62 12.65 11.21 3.44
CA ASP A 62 13.70 10.52 4.18
C ASP A 62 13.17 9.50 5.21
N MET A 63 14.03 9.10 6.15
CA MET A 63 13.69 8.16 7.23
C MET A 63 12.67 8.72 8.22
N GLU A 64 12.66 10.03 8.43
CA GLU A 64 11.79 10.74 9.37
C GLU A 64 10.48 11.23 8.70
N MET A 65 10.24 10.80 7.44
CA MET A 65 9.10 11.22 6.61
C MET A 65 9.15 12.70 6.18
N GLU A 66 10.33 13.33 6.20
CA GLU A 66 10.51 14.71 5.75
C GLU A 66 10.72 14.75 4.23
N PRO A 67 9.93 15.54 3.48
CA PRO A 67 10.12 15.71 2.04
C PRO A 67 11.46 16.40 1.73
N LEU A 68 12.33 15.70 1.02
CA LEU A 68 13.64 16.22 0.64
C LEU A 68 13.56 17.13 -0.59
N PRO A 69 14.37 18.20 -0.66
CA PRO A 69 14.46 19.05 -1.83
C PRO A 69 15.21 18.37 -2.99
N GLY A 70 15.11 18.95 -4.19
CA GLY A 70 15.90 18.53 -5.35
C GLY A 70 15.26 17.44 -6.23
N PHE A 71 14.13 16.86 -5.81
CA PHE A 71 13.38 15.92 -6.64
C PHE A 71 12.52 16.64 -7.67
N LYS A 72 12.56 16.16 -8.93
CA LYS A 72 11.66 16.64 -9.99
C LYS A 72 10.21 16.20 -9.79
N LEU A 73 10.03 15.07 -9.09
CA LEU A 73 8.75 14.39 -8.93
C LEU A 73 7.81 15.15 -8.00
N ALA A 74 8.30 15.67 -6.88
CA ALA A 74 7.49 16.38 -5.90
C ALA A 74 8.33 17.46 -5.20
N SER A 75 7.75 18.64 -4.96
CA SER A 75 8.40 19.73 -4.24
C SER A 75 7.37 20.65 -3.57
N TRP A 76 7.80 21.42 -2.57
CA TRP A 76 6.92 22.39 -1.90
C TRP A 76 6.30 23.40 -2.87
N GLU A 77 7.06 23.79 -3.91
CA GLU A 77 6.65 24.78 -4.91
C GLU A 77 5.64 24.23 -5.93
N ARG A 78 5.73 22.94 -6.25
CA ARG A 78 4.88 22.29 -7.27
C ARG A 78 3.72 21.52 -6.66
N GLY A 79 3.75 21.33 -5.35
CA GLY A 79 2.86 20.45 -4.62
C GLY A 79 3.26 18.98 -4.74
N TYR A 80 2.48 18.14 -4.08
CA TYR A 80 2.81 16.75 -3.80
C TYR A 80 2.04 15.73 -4.62
N GLY A 81 1.31 16.19 -5.63
CA GLY A 81 0.56 15.40 -6.60
C GLY A 81 -0.25 14.25 -5.99
N ASP A 82 -0.73 13.37 -6.86
CA ASP A 82 -1.39 12.15 -6.42
C ASP A 82 -1.07 11.02 -7.39
N MET A 83 -1.00 9.81 -6.87
CA MET A 83 -0.85 8.59 -7.64
C MET A 83 -1.86 7.55 -7.20
N LYS A 84 -2.14 6.62 -8.11
CA LYS A 84 -3.04 5.50 -7.86
C LYS A 84 -2.24 4.23 -7.61
N LEU A 85 -2.38 3.68 -6.42
CA LEU A 85 -1.94 2.34 -6.05
C LEU A 85 -2.90 1.33 -6.65
N VAL A 86 -2.42 0.51 -7.59
CA VAL A 86 -3.19 -0.59 -8.18
C VAL A 86 -2.67 -1.90 -7.59
N PRO A 87 -3.49 -2.64 -6.80
CA PRO A 87 -3.03 -3.87 -6.17
C PRO A 87 -2.66 -4.95 -7.20
N ASP A 88 -1.47 -5.54 -7.06
CA ASP A 88 -1.08 -6.75 -7.77
C ASP A 88 -1.27 -7.97 -6.87
N LEU A 89 -2.33 -8.72 -7.12
CA LEU A 89 -2.67 -9.91 -6.32
C LEU A 89 -1.62 -11.03 -6.41
N ALA A 90 -0.75 -11.05 -7.42
CA ALA A 90 0.36 -12.00 -7.47
C ALA A 90 1.37 -11.78 -6.32
N THR A 91 1.39 -10.58 -5.76
CA THR A 91 2.26 -10.18 -4.63
C THR A 91 1.61 -10.38 -3.25
N LEU A 92 0.37 -10.86 -3.18
CA LEU A 92 -0.37 -11.04 -1.93
C LEU A 92 0.31 -12.07 -1.01
N ARG A 93 0.64 -11.68 0.21
CA ARG A 93 1.25 -12.57 1.23
C ARG A 93 0.63 -12.28 2.61
N ARG A 94 0.51 -13.31 3.45
CA ARG A 94 0.15 -13.13 4.86
C ARG A 94 1.38 -12.69 5.65
N ILE A 95 1.21 -11.71 6.54
CA ILE A 95 2.28 -11.20 7.40
C ILE A 95 2.14 -11.87 8.78
N PRO A 96 3.02 -12.82 9.15
CA PRO A 96 2.81 -13.64 10.34
C PRO A 96 3.11 -12.92 11.67
N TRP A 97 3.79 -11.78 11.62
CA TRP A 97 4.17 -10.99 12.81
C TRP A 97 3.25 -9.79 13.07
N LEU A 98 2.36 -9.47 12.13
CA LEU A 98 1.41 -8.37 12.29
C LEU A 98 0.08 -9.01 12.73
N PRO A 99 -0.38 -8.70 13.95
CA PRO A 99 -1.58 -9.32 14.52
C PRO A 99 -2.83 -8.98 13.71
#